data_AF-A0A151RGH6-F1
#
_entry.id   AF-A0A151RGH6-F1
#
_cell.length_a   1.000
_cell.length_b   1.000
_cell.length_c   1.000
_cell.angle_alpha   90.00
_cell.angle_beta   90.00
_cell.angle_gamma   90.00
#
_symmetry.space_group_name_H-M   'P 1'
#
loop_
_entity.id
_entity.type
_entity.pdbx_description
1 polymer ?
#
loop_
_entity_poly.entity_id
_entity_poly.type
_entity_poly.pdbx_seq_one_letter_code
_entity_poly.pdbx_strand_id
1 'polypeptide(L)'
;MIKLESFHDMVAAIGSFGPHLQPPSYHEIRVPLLQKEMEYIEKLMKIFKEHWASFGCSIMSDAWMDKKQRCIINFLVNSSIGTMFIKSINGSNFVKTEEKLFELLDSIVEDIREEKVVQVITDNRSNYVLAGKMLEAKWLIFYHYLAVREWIPNFVALDV
;
A
#
# COMPACT_ATOMS: atom_id res chain seq x y z
N MET A 1 2.02 27.77 9.21
CA MET A 1 0.59 27.72 8.85
C MET A 1 0.29 26.32 8.33
N ILE A 2 -0.74 25.64 8.85
CA ILE A 2 -1.13 24.30 8.38
C ILE A 2 -1.68 24.44 6.97
N LYS A 3 -1.28 23.55 6.04
CA LYS A 3 -1.65 23.61 4.60
C LYS A 3 -2.66 22.54 4.17
N LEU A 4 -3.04 21.65 5.08
CA LEU A 4 -3.91 20.52 4.76
C LEU A 4 -5.37 21.01 4.64
N GLU A 5 -5.96 20.90 3.46
CA GLU A 5 -7.34 21.36 3.20
C GLU A 5 -8.36 20.73 4.16
N SER A 6 -8.25 19.43 4.40
CA SER A 6 -9.15 18.72 5.33
C SER A 6 -9.05 19.24 6.77
N PHE A 7 -7.91 19.82 7.17
CA PHE A 7 -7.80 20.48 8.47
C PHE A 7 -8.61 21.78 8.51
N HIS A 8 -8.61 22.56 7.42
CA HIS A 8 -9.43 23.75 7.30
C HIS A 8 -10.92 23.41 7.28
N ASP A 9 -11.32 22.37 6.54
CA ASP A 9 -12.70 21.89 6.51
C ASP A 9 -13.17 21.40 7.87
N MET A 10 -12.32 20.66 8.59
CA MET A 10 -12.58 20.24 9.96
C MET A 10 -12.81 21.44 10.88
N VAL A 11 -11.95 22.45 10.83
CA VAL A 11 -12.09 23.67 11.64
C VAL A 11 -13.38 24.43 11.29
N ALA A 12 -13.71 24.54 10.00
CA ALA A 12 -14.95 25.18 9.54
C ALA A 12 -16.20 24.41 10.01
N ALA A 13 -16.16 23.08 9.96
CA ALA A 13 -17.24 22.21 10.44
C ALA A 13 -17.43 22.34 11.96
N ILE A 14 -16.35 22.36 12.74
CA ILE A 14 -16.38 22.59 14.19
C ILE A 14 -17.00 23.96 14.50
N GLY A 15 -16.55 25.01 13.81
CA GLY A 15 -17.09 26.37 13.99
C GLY A 15 -18.58 26.46 13.64
N SER A 16 -19.01 25.75 12.59
CA SER A 16 -20.41 25.72 12.15
C SER A 16 -21.32 24.96 13.12
N PHE A 17 -20.81 23.94 13.81
CA PHE A 17 -21.56 23.21 14.83
C PHE A 17 -21.77 24.04 16.10
N GLY A 18 -20.76 24.82 16.50
CA GLY A 18 -20.82 25.70 17.66
C GLY A 18 -20.30 25.08 18.97
N PRO A 19 -20.45 25.77 20.11
CA PRO A 19 -19.73 25.48 21.36
C PRO A 19 -20.09 24.16 22.05
N HIS A 20 -21.10 23.43 21.56
CA HIS A 20 -21.58 22.19 22.18
C HIS A 20 -21.14 20.92 21.47
N LEU A 21 -20.25 21.02 20.47
CA LEU A 21 -19.67 19.85 19.83
C LEU A 21 -18.91 18.99 20.85
N GLN A 22 -19.36 17.75 21.03
CA GLN A 22 -18.60 16.77 21.79
C GLN A 22 -17.57 16.13 20.85
N PRO A 23 -16.27 16.19 21.16
CA PRO A 23 -15.27 15.48 20.38
C PRO A 23 -15.48 13.98 20.52
N PRO A 24 -15.22 13.20 19.45
CA PRO A 24 -15.27 11.74 19.56
C PRO A 24 -14.24 11.25 20.57
N SER A 25 -14.63 10.26 21.35
CA SER A 25 -13.75 9.56 22.27
C SER A 25 -12.69 8.74 21.54
N TYR A 26 -11.61 8.37 22.24
CA TYR A 26 -10.59 7.48 21.70
C TYR A 26 -11.17 6.15 21.20
N HIS A 27 -12.19 5.62 21.89
CA HIS A 27 -12.86 4.39 21.47
C HIS A 27 -13.62 4.58 20.16
N GLU A 28 -14.36 5.69 20.02
CA GLU A 28 -15.11 6.01 18.80
C GLU A 28 -14.20 6.19 17.59
N ILE A 29 -13.06 6.86 17.76
CA ILE A 29 -12.10 7.06 16.68
C ILE A 29 -11.51 5.72 16.23
N ARG A 30 -10.99 4.92 17.18
CA ARG A 30 -10.17 3.75 16.85
C ARG A 30 -11.00 2.54 16.36
N VAL A 31 -12.31 2.50 16.63
CA VAL A 31 -13.17 1.36 16.28
C VAL A 31 -14.28 1.76 15.30
N PRO A 32 -15.41 2.37 15.70
CA PRO A 32 -16.54 2.57 14.78
C PRO A 32 -16.25 3.59 13.68
N LEU A 33 -15.55 4.69 13.95
CA LEU A 33 -15.21 5.68 12.92
C LEU A 33 -14.18 5.12 11.93
N LEU A 34 -13.16 4.42 12.43
CA LEU A 34 -12.19 3.73 11.57
C LEU A 34 -12.88 2.69 10.68
N GLN A 35 -13.76 1.87 11.24
CA GLN A 35 -14.50 0.87 10.47
C GLN A 35 -15.37 1.51 9.39
N LYS A 36 -16.08 2.61 9.72
CA LYS A 36 -16.90 3.35 8.76
C LYS A 36 -16.05 3.91 7.62
N GLU A 37 -14.86 4.42 7.91
CA GLU A 37 -13.93 4.92 6.91
C GLU A 37 -13.37 3.78 6.04
N MET A 38 -13.05 2.64 6.63
CA MET A 38 -12.63 1.44 5.88
C MET A 38 -13.72 0.97 4.91
N GLU A 39 -14.98 0.87 5.37
CA GLU A 39 -16.11 0.50 4.51
C GLU A 39 -16.35 1.51 3.37
N TYR A 40 -16.11 2.79 3.62
CA TYR A 40 -16.18 3.83 2.59
C TYR A 40 -15.07 3.68 1.56
N ILE A 41 -13.82 3.49 2.00
CA ILE A 41 -12.66 3.28 1.13
C ILE A 41 -12.83 1.99 0.31
N GLU A 42 -13.30 0.90 0.91
CA GLU A 42 -13.53 -0.37 0.19
C GLU A 42 -14.53 -0.21 -0.96
N LYS A 43 -15.58 0.60 -0.77
CA LYS A 43 -16.54 0.93 -1.83
C LYS A 43 -15.88 1.70 -2.98
N LEU A 44 -15.04 2.70 -2.68
CA LEU A 44 -14.28 3.45 -3.69
C LEU A 44 -13.30 2.56 -4.44
N MET A 45 -12.63 1.65 -3.72
CA MET A 45 -11.64 0.72 -4.27
C MET A 45 -12.24 -0.31 -5.23
N LYS A 46 -13.56 -0.57 -5.16
CA LYS A 46 -14.23 -1.54 -6.04
C LYS A 46 -14.02 -1.22 -7.53
N ILE A 47 -14.08 0.06 -7.90
CA ILE A 47 -13.91 0.54 -9.29
C ILE A 47 -12.51 0.20 -9.81
N PHE A 48 -11.48 0.39 -8.98
CA PHE A 48 -10.12 0.01 -9.31
C PHE A 48 -9.97 -1.49 -9.53
N LYS A 49 -10.51 -2.31 -8.61
CA LYS A 49 -10.45 -3.78 -8.70
C LYS A 49 -11.14 -4.32 -9.95
N GLU A 50 -12.28 -3.73 -10.35
CA GLU A 50 -12.97 -4.07 -11.60
C GLU A 50 -12.12 -3.70 -12.82
N HIS A 51 -11.43 -2.57 -12.78
CA HIS A 51 -10.52 -2.14 -13.84
C HIS A 51 -9.30 -3.06 -13.99
N TRP A 52 -8.77 -3.59 -12.89
CA TRP A 52 -7.67 -4.56 -12.92
C TRP A 52 -8.06 -5.85 -13.64
N ALA A 53 -9.33 -6.27 -13.55
CA ALA A 53 -9.80 -7.45 -14.28
C ALA A 53 -9.85 -7.24 -15.80
N SER A 54 -9.96 -5.99 -16.26
CA SER A 54 -10.09 -5.68 -17.69
C SER A 54 -8.74 -5.35 -18.35
N PHE A 55 -7.86 -4.65 -17.64
CA PHE A 55 -6.61 -4.11 -18.21
C PHE A 55 -5.35 -4.58 -17.47
N GLY A 56 -5.52 -5.35 -16.40
CA GLY A 56 -4.45 -5.74 -15.51
C GLY A 56 -3.96 -4.60 -14.60
N CYS A 57 -3.00 -4.92 -13.74
CA CYS A 57 -2.38 -4.01 -12.80
C CYS A 57 -0.92 -4.39 -12.52
N SER A 58 -0.16 -3.45 -11.96
CA SER A 58 1.23 -3.66 -11.52
C SER A 58 1.29 -3.67 -10.01
N ILE A 59 1.80 -4.73 -9.41
CA ILE A 59 2.07 -4.77 -7.98
C ILE A 59 3.40 -4.05 -7.74
N MET A 60 3.43 -3.18 -6.73
CA MET A 60 4.63 -2.46 -6.33
C MET A 60 4.93 -2.75 -4.86
N SER A 61 6.17 -3.13 -4.56
CA SER A 61 6.62 -3.39 -3.20
C SER A 61 7.89 -2.61 -2.90
N ASP A 62 7.90 -1.92 -1.75
CA ASP A 62 9.11 -1.28 -1.23
C ASP A 62 9.29 -1.58 0.26
N ALA A 63 10.54 -1.76 0.67
CA ALA A 63 10.93 -1.93 2.08
C ALA A 63 11.69 -0.71 2.58
N TRP A 64 11.06 -0.01 3.50
CA TRP A 64 11.74 1.01 4.30
C TRP A 64 12.28 0.38 5.58
N MET A 65 13.51 0.75 5.96
CA MET A 65 14.15 0.28 7.20
C MET A 65 14.71 1.47 7.96
N ASP A 66 14.37 1.56 9.24
CA ASP A 66 14.85 2.62 10.11
C ASP A 66 16.26 2.35 10.67
N LYS A 67 16.82 3.34 11.37
CA LYS A 67 18.13 3.23 12.03
C LYS A 67 18.19 2.13 13.11
N LYS A 68 17.05 1.67 13.60
CA LYS A 68 16.91 0.60 14.61
C LYS A 68 16.66 -0.77 13.97
N GLN A 69 16.85 -0.90 12.65
CA GLN A 69 16.62 -2.14 11.90
C GLN A 69 15.17 -2.63 11.95
N ARG A 70 14.22 -1.73 12.23
CA ARG A 70 12.79 -2.02 12.06
C ARG A 70 12.45 -1.81 10.60
N CYS A 71 11.80 -2.80 10.00
CA CYS A 71 11.43 -2.75 8.60
C CYS A 71 9.92 -2.72 8.43
N ILE A 72 9.45 -1.88 7.51
CA ILE A 72 8.08 -1.84 7.02
C ILE A 72 8.13 -2.10 5.52
N ILE A 73 7.33 -3.06 5.06
CA ILE A 73 7.16 -3.38 3.64
C ILE A 73 5.79 -2.84 3.23
N ASN A 74 5.76 -2.02 2.20
CA ASN A 74 4.54 -1.43 1.65
C ASN A 74 4.17 -2.11 0.34
N PHE A 75 2.90 -2.47 0.20
CA PHE A 75 2.34 -2.98 -1.05
C PHE A 75 1.36 -1.98 -1.63
N LEU A 76 1.58 -1.64 -2.89
CA LEU A 76 0.70 -0.83 -3.69
C LEU A 76 0.34 -1.57 -4.98
N VAL A 77 -0.77 -1.20 -5.58
CA VAL A 77 -1.17 -1.66 -6.91
C VAL A 77 -1.38 -0.44 -7.79
N ASN A 78 -0.64 -0.37 -8.89
CA ASN A 78 -0.78 0.66 -9.90
C ASN A 78 -1.59 0.14 -11.10
N SER A 79 -2.45 1.01 -11.64
CA SER A 79 -3.26 0.74 -12.82
C SER A 79 -3.44 2.03 -13.62
N SER A 80 -4.03 1.97 -14.81
CA SER A 80 -4.25 3.18 -15.63
C SER A 80 -5.20 4.20 -15.00
N ILE A 81 -5.99 3.80 -14.00
CA ILE A 81 -6.88 4.71 -13.26
C ILE A 81 -6.29 5.22 -11.93
N GLY A 82 -5.06 4.79 -11.60
CA GLY A 82 -4.30 5.28 -10.46
C GLY A 82 -3.69 4.18 -9.60
N THR A 83 -3.08 4.64 -8.50
CA THR A 83 -2.40 3.79 -7.52
C THR A 83 -3.26 3.59 -6.27
N MET A 84 -3.33 2.35 -5.82
CA MET A 84 -4.01 1.94 -4.60
C MET A 84 -3.01 1.40 -3.58
N PHE A 85 -3.10 1.87 -2.34
CA PHE A 85 -2.43 1.24 -1.21
C PHE A 85 -3.16 -0.06 -0.83
N ILE A 86 -2.43 -1.17 -0.70
CA ILE A 86 -3.01 -2.47 -0.34
C ILE A 86 -2.83 -2.75 1.15
N LYS A 87 -1.56 -2.84 1.59
CA LYS A 87 -1.21 -3.12 2.98
C LYS A 87 0.24 -2.76 3.26
N SER A 88 0.53 -2.47 4.53
CA SER A 88 1.88 -2.38 5.07
C SER A 88 2.10 -3.51 6.07
N ILE A 89 3.27 -4.10 6.05
CA ILE A 89 3.62 -5.25 6.91
C ILE A 89 4.89 -4.94 7.66
N ASN A 90 4.93 -5.32 8.94
CA ASN A 90 6.17 -5.31 9.71
C ASN A 90 7.13 -6.37 9.16
N GLY A 91 8.08 -5.91 8.34
CA GLY A 91 9.08 -6.72 7.67
C GLY A 91 10.31 -7.04 8.51
N SER A 92 10.38 -6.63 9.78
CA SER A 92 11.59 -6.78 10.61
C SER A 92 12.09 -8.23 10.71
N ASN A 93 11.18 -9.21 10.57
CA ASN A 93 11.46 -10.65 10.56
C ASN A 93 11.48 -11.28 9.15
N PHE A 94 11.03 -10.54 8.12
CA PHE A 94 10.81 -11.03 6.75
C PHE A 94 11.90 -10.61 5.78
N VAL A 95 12.43 -9.38 5.90
CA VAL A 95 13.45 -8.85 4.98
C VAL A 95 14.80 -9.57 5.09
N LYS A 96 14.96 -10.47 6.06
CA LYS A 96 16.21 -11.20 6.29
C LYS A 96 16.41 -12.40 5.37
N THR A 97 15.36 -12.93 4.72
CA THR A 97 15.50 -14.07 3.81
C THR A 97 14.65 -13.86 2.55
N GLU A 98 15.17 -14.29 1.42
CA GLU A 98 14.54 -14.22 0.11
C GLU A 98 13.27 -15.08 0.03
N GLU A 99 13.21 -16.22 0.72
CA GLU A 99 12.05 -17.11 0.69
C GLU A 99 10.84 -16.48 1.36
N LYS A 100 11.04 -15.84 2.51
CA LYS A 100 9.97 -15.15 3.23
C LYS A 100 9.42 -13.96 2.45
N LEU A 101 10.31 -13.28 1.73
CA LEU A 101 9.92 -12.17 0.87
C LEU A 101 9.18 -12.66 -0.37
N PHE A 102 9.62 -13.78 -0.94
CA PHE A 102 8.92 -14.48 -2.01
C PHE A 102 7.51 -14.89 -1.57
N GLU A 103 7.36 -15.60 -0.44
CA GLU A 103 6.05 -16.00 0.12
C GLU A 103 5.13 -14.79 0.28
N LEU A 104 5.69 -13.66 0.71
CA LEU A 104 4.92 -12.45 0.88
C LEU A 104 4.47 -11.84 -0.46
N LEU A 105 5.37 -11.70 -1.43
CA LEU A 105 5.04 -11.21 -2.77
C LEU A 105 4.02 -12.13 -3.45
N ASP A 106 4.21 -13.43 -3.31
CA ASP A 106 3.35 -14.48 -3.83
C ASP A 106 1.93 -14.39 -3.25
N SER A 107 1.80 -14.18 -1.94
CA SER A 107 0.50 -13.99 -1.29
C SER A 107 -0.26 -12.78 -1.85
N ILE A 108 0.44 -11.70 -2.23
CA ILE A 108 -0.18 -10.50 -2.82
C ILE A 108 -0.68 -10.79 -4.24
N VAL A 109 0.11 -11.54 -5.02
CA VAL A 109 -0.31 -12.01 -6.36
C VAL A 109 -1.55 -12.88 -6.24
N GLU A 110 -1.59 -13.81 -5.29
CA GLU A 110 -2.74 -14.68 -5.04
C GLU A 110 -4.00 -13.91 -4.59
N ASP A 111 -3.83 -12.91 -3.72
CA ASP A 111 -4.91 -12.02 -3.24
C ASP A 111 -5.56 -11.24 -4.40
N ILE A 112 -4.75 -10.75 -5.35
CA ILE A 112 -5.21 -9.97 -6.51
C ILE A 112 -5.73 -10.87 -7.65
N ARG A 113 -5.18 -12.08 -7.72
CA ARG A 113 -5.27 -13.08 -8.79
C ARG A 113 -4.29 -12.83 -9.95
N GLU A 114 -3.56 -13.87 -10.32
CA GLU A 114 -2.47 -13.82 -11.31
C GLU A 114 -2.91 -13.27 -12.67
N GLU A 115 -4.13 -13.59 -13.12
CA GLU A 115 -4.66 -13.18 -14.42
C GLU A 115 -4.86 -11.66 -14.54
N LYS A 116 -4.83 -10.95 -13.40
CA LYS A 116 -4.94 -9.49 -13.33
C LYS A 116 -3.60 -8.81 -13.11
N VAL A 117 -2.51 -9.56 -12.94
CA VAL A 117 -1.18 -9.03 -12.64
C VAL A 117 -0.35 -9.02 -13.93
N VAL A 118 0.08 -7.84 -14.34
CA VAL A 118 0.93 -7.63 -15.52
C VAL A 118 2.41 -7.71 -15.16
N GLN A 119 2.76 -7.19 -13.98
CA GLN A 119 4.15 -7.13 -13.50
C GLN A 119 4.20 -6.94 -12.00
N VAL A 120 5.34 -7.32 -11.42
CA VAL A 120 5.69 -7.04 -10.03
C VAL A 120 6.96 -6.20 -10.01
N ILE A 121 6.86 -5.03 -9.40
CA ILE A 121 7.92 -4.03 -9.30
C ILE A 121 8.42 -4.01 -7.86
N THR A 122 9.72 -4.23 -7.67
CA THR A 122 10.30 -4.26 -6.32
C THR A 122 11.58 -3.44 -6.20
N ASP A 123 12.02 -3.18 -4.97
CA ASP A 123 13.34 -2.61 -4.69
C ASP A 123 14.48 -3.46 -5.31
N ASN A 124 15.61 -2.83 -5.57
CA ASN A 124 16.82 -3.41 -6.17
C ASN A 124 17.78 -4.02 -5.12
N ARG A 125 17.28 -4.35 -3.91
CA ARG A 125 18.08 -5.07 -2.91
C ARG A 125 18.20 -6.54 -3.29
N SER A 126 19.31 -7.17 -2.88
CA SER A 126 19.65 -8.55 -3.27
C SER A 126 18.55 -9.57 -2.94
N ASN A 127 17.96 -9.48 -1.75
CA ASN A 127 16.85 -10.33 -1.33
C ASN A 127 15.58 -10.16 -2.21
N TYR A 128 15.26 -8.92 -2.62
CA TYR A 128 14.17 -8.64 -3.53
C TYR A 128 14.42 -9.16 -4.95
N VAL A 129 15.66 -9.04 -5.43
CA VAL A 129 16.07 -9.60 -6.73
C VAL A 129 15.91 -11.13 -6.72
N LEU A 130 16.33 -11.80 -5.65
CA LEU A 130 16.20 -13.26 -5.53
C LEU A 130 14.74 -13.69 -5.40
N ALA A 131 13.96 -13.02 -4.54
CA ALA A 131 12.53 -13.28 -4.39
C ALA A 131 11.76 -13.06 -5.70
N GLY A 132 12.11 -12.01 -6.46
CA GLY A 132 11.55 -11.73 -7.78
C GLY A 132 11.83 -12.85 -8.78
N LYS A 133 13.06 -13.38 -8.82
CA LYS A 133 13.39 -14.54 -9.67
C LYS A 133 12.61 -15.80 -9.29
N MET A 134 12.39 -16.03 -7.99
CA MET A 134 11.54 -17.13 -7.53
C MET A 134 10.08 -16.94 -8.00
N LEU A 135 9.62 -15.70 -8.00
CA LEU A 135 8.29 -15.32 -8.46
C LEU A 135 8.12 -15.52 -9.98
N GLU A 136 9.10 -15.11 -10.79
CA GLU A 136 9.15 -15.38 -12.24
C GLU A 136 9.15 -16.88 -12.55
N ALA A 137 9.83 -17.68 -11.72
CA ALA A 137 9.86 -19.13 -11.89
C ALA A 137 8.52 -19.80 -11.57
N LYS A 138 7.74 -19.27 -10.61
CA LYS A 138 6.40 -19.79 -10.28
C LYS A 138 5.35 -19.33 -11.29
N TRP A 139 5.37 -18.05 -11.65
CA TRP A 139 4.32 -17.40 -12.44
C TRP A 139 4.86 -16.96 -13.80
N LEU A 140 4.65 -17.80 -14.82
CA LEU A 140 5.19 -17.63 -16.18
C LEU A 140 4.61 -16.43 -16.97
N ILE A 141 3.71 -15.64 -16.37
CA ILE A 141 2.79 -14.74 -17.09
C ILE A 141 3.18 -13.27 -16.93
N PHE A 142 3.99 -12.92 -15.93
CA PHE A 142 4.37 -11.53 -15.67
C PHE A 142 5.87 -11.33 -15.55
N TYR A 143 6.32 -10.10 -15.80
CA TYR A 143 7.72 -9.71 -15.69
C TYR A 143 8.04 -9.19 -14.27
N HIS A 144 9.19 -9.55 -13.73
CA HIS A 144 9.76 -8.87 -12.55
C HIS A 144 10.63 -7.71 -13.02
N TYR A 145 10.33 -6.51 -12.52
CA TYR A 145 11.15 -5.32 -12.78
C TYR A 145 11.72 -4.77 -11.48
N LEU A 146 12.99 -4.39 -11.55
CA LEU A 146 13.66 -3.68 -10.47
C LEU A 146 13.34 -2.19 -10.60
N ALA A 147 12.89 -1.60 -9.51
CA ALA A 147 12.63 -0.18 -9.45
C ALA A 147 13.95 0.60 -9.60
N VAL A 148 13.98 1.56 -10.52
CA VAL A 148 15.03 2.58 -10.56
C VAL A 148 14.79 3.52 -9.38
N ARG A 149 15.85 3.83 -8.61
CA ARG A 149 15.82 4.61 -7.36
C ARG A 149 15.08 5.95 -7.42
N GLU A 150 14.72 6.44 -8.61
CA GLU A 150 14.03 7.71 -8.85
C GLU A 150 12.51 7.57 -9.07
N TRP A 151 11.96 6.35 -9.21
CA TRP A 151 10.53 6.13 -9.43
C TRP A 151 9.71 5.98 -8.13
N ILE A 152 10.29 5.36 -7.10
CA ILE A 152 9.66 5.13 -5.79
C ILE A 152 9.77 6.31 -4.78
N PRO A 153 10.72 7.28 -4.86
CA PRO A 153 10.84 8.35 -3.85
C PRO A 153 9.59 9.20 -3.66
N ASN A 154 8.74 9.33 -4.68
CA ASN A 154 7.48 10.08 -4.57
C ASN A 154 6.33 9.28 -3.94
N PHE A 155 6.52 7.96 -3.69
CA PHE A 155 5.50 7.10 -3.06
C PHE A 155 5.75 6.85 -1.57
N VAL A 156 6.97 7.09 -1.07
CA VAL A 156 7.39 6.80 0.31
C VAL A 156 7.62 8.07 1.15
N ALA A 157 7.21 9.24 0.64
CA ALA A 157 7.06 10.44 1.47
C ALA A 157 5.73 10.39 2.28
N LEU A 158 5.48 9.28 2.97
CA LEU A 158 4.85 9.33 4.29
C LEU A 158 5.99 9.30 5.32
N ASP A 159 6.92 10.24 5.17
CA ASP A 159 7.76 10.68 6.28
C ASP A 159 6.83 11.44 7.24
N VAL A 160 6.27 10.70 8.20
CA VAL A 160 5.68 11.28 9.42
C VAL A 160 6.80 11.49 10.43
#